data_AF-A0A858BZD0-F1
#
_entry.id   AF-A0A858BZD0-F1
#
_cell.length_a   1.000
_cell.length_b   1.000
_cell.length_c   1.000
_cell.angle_alpha   90.00
_cell.angle_beta   90.00
_cell.angle_gamma   90.00
#
_symmetry.space_group_name_H-M   'P 1'
#
loop_
_entity.id
_entity.type
_entity.pdbx_description
1 polymer ?
#
loop_
_entity_poly.entity_id
_entity_poly.type
_entity_poly.pdbx_seq_one_letter_code
_entity_poly.pdbx_strand_id
1 'polypeptide(L)'
;MEYVIGAIVGILYGGLAGLLKYIFLWKKLLTQQAENLKIEAVTTRLFISYFVNALVLLIVFLIRDKISLDFTALIIGTAFALVVSGKFFSVQKVMERNGKSDL
;
A
#
# COMPACT_ATOMS: atom_id res chain seq x y z
N MET A 1 -7.64 -22.90 12.83
CA MET A 1 -6.34 -22.17 12.80
C MET A 1 -5.99 -21.65 11.41
N GLU A 2 -6.36 -22.35 10.33
CA GLU A 2 -6.07 -21.95 8.95
C GLU A 2 -6.57 -20.55 8.55
N TYR A 3 -7.75 -20.13 9.04
CA TYR A 3 -8.26 -18.77 8.83
C TYR A 3 -7.37 -17.68 9.44
N VAL A 4 -6.87 -17.90 10.66
CA VAL A 4 -6.01 -16.94 11.37
C VAL A 4 -4.66 -16.84 10.69
N ILE A 5 -4.10 -17.98 10.27
CA ILE A 5 -2.83 -18.04 9.53
C ILE A 5 -3.00 -17.37 8.16
N GLY A 6 -4.09 -17.64 7.45
CA GLY A 6 -4.42 -16.98 6.18
C GLY A 6 -4.51 -15.46 6.31
N ALA A 7 -5.19 -14.96 7.35
CA ALA A 7 -5.28 -13.53 7.61
C ALA A 7 -3.91 -12.89 7.91
N ILE A 8 -3.07 -13.54 8.75
CA ILE A 8 -1.73 -13.03 9.08
C ILE A 8 -0.84 -13.00 7.84
N VAL A 9 -0.83 -14.07 7.04
CA VAL A 9 -0.05 -14.13 5.80
C VAL A 9 -0.52 -13.08 4.81
N GLY A 10 -1.83 -12.86 4.70
CA GLY A 10 -2.42 -11.80 3.87
C GLY A 10 -2.00 -10.41 4.34
N ILE A 11 -2.01 -10.15 5.64
CA ILE A 11 -1.57 -8.87 6.22
C ILE A 11 -0.08 -8.63 5.95
N LEU A 12 0.77 -9.64 6.15
CA LEU A 12 2.21 -9.52 5.89
C LEU A 12 2.50 -9.27 4.41
N TYR A 13 1.82 -10.00 3.52
CA TYR A 13 1.99 -9.84 2.08
C TYR A 13 1.48 -8.49 1.58
N GLY A 14 0.27 -8.09 1.97
CA GLY A 14 -0.31 -6.80 1.63
C GLY A 14 0.48 -5.63 2.21
N GLY A 15 1.01 -5.78 3.43
CA GLY A 15 1.89 -4.82 4.09
C GLY A 15 3.22 -4.64 3.36
N LEU A 16 3.89 -5.75 3.00
CA LEU A 16 5.12 -5.73 2.20
C LEU A 16 4.91 -5.08 0.85
N ALA A 17 3.83 -5.42 0.15
CA ALA A 17 3.51 -4.82 -1.14
C ALA A 17 3.22 -3.30 -1.02
N GLY A 18 2.53 -2.88 0.05
CA GLY A 18 2.33 -1.47 0.37
C GLY A 18 3.65 -0.73 0.65
N LEU A 19 4.55 -1.34 1.42
CA LEU A 19 5.89 -0.82 1.70
C LEU A 19 6.76 -0.71 0.45
N LEU A 20 6.76 -1.72 -0.41
CA LEU A 20 7.52 -1.71 -1.67
C LEU A 20 7.07 -0.56 -2.58
N LYS A 21 5.75 -0.35 -2.70
CA LYS A 21 5.22 0.82 -3.42
C LYS A 21 5.73 2.11 -2.83
N TYR A 22 5.75 2.23 -1.51
CA TYR A 22 6.22 3.45 -0.85
C TYR A 22 7.69 3.74 -1.18
N ILE A 23 8.57 2.76 -1.05
CA ILE A 23 10.00 2.94 -1.37
C ILE A 23 10.19 3.31 -2.86
N PHE A 24 9.41 2.73 -3.76
CA PHE A 24 9.57 2.94 -5.20
C PHE A 24 8.92 4.24 -5.70
N LEU A 25 7.69 4.54 -5.26
CA LEU A 25 6.89 5.68 -5.74
C LEU A 25 7.07 6.93 -4.90
N TRP A 26 7.25 6.82 -3.59
CA TRP A 26 7.21 7.95 -2.66
C TRP A 26 8.59 8.48 -2.28
N LYS A 27 9.59 7.61 -2.11
CA LYS A 27 10.98 8.03 -1.82
C LYS A 27 11.47 9.07 -2.84
N LYS A 28 11.21 8.84 -4.13
CA LYS A 28 11.60 9.75 -5.21
C LYS A 28 10.83 11.09 -5.22
N LEU A 29 9.63 11.16 -4.61
CA LEU A 29 8.86 12.41 -4.48
C LEU A 29 9.36 13.26 -3.31
N LEU A 30 9.61 12.62 -2.15
CA LEU A 30 10.10 13.30 -0.95
C LEU A 30 11.51 13.86 -1.14
N THR A 31 12.33 13.23 -2.00
CA THR A 31 13.66 13.74 -2.38
C THR A 31 13.60 14.87 -3.41
N GLN A 32 12.52 15.03 -4.19
CA GLN A 32 12.38 16.19 -5.08
C GLN A 32 11.74 17.35 -4.32
N GLN A 33 12.54 18.39 -4.08
CA GLN A 33 12.14 19.63 -3.41
C GLN A 33 10.81 20.16 -3.94
N ALA A 34 10.00 20.66 -3.00
CA ALA A 34 8.61 21.05 -3.11
C ALA A 34 8.26 22.12 -4.18
N GLU A 35 9.24 22.61 -4.93
CA GLU A 35 9.08 23.74 -5.85
C GLU A 35 8.52 23.36 -7.24
N ASN A 36 8.52 22.07 -7.60
CA ASN A 36 8.02 21.58 -8.89
C ASN A 36 7.06 20.38 -8.76
N LEU A 37 6.18 20.42 -7.75
CA LEU A 37 5.11 19.42 -7.60
C LEU A 37 4.05 19.60 -8.70
N LYS A 38 4.33 19.10 -9.91
CA LYS A 38 3.34 18.98 -10.98
C LYS A 38 2.21 18.05 -10.52
N ILE A 39 0.98 18.57 -10.54
CA ILE A 39 -0.24 17.83 -10.19
C ILE A 39 -0.33 16.53 -11.00
N GLU A 40 0.10 16.53 -12.27
CA GLU A 40 0.23 15.33 -13.12
C GLU A 40 1.09 14.21 -12.51
N ALA A 41 2.20 14.56 -11.86
CA ALA A 41 3.10 13.58 -11.26
C ALA A 41 2.45 12.91 -10.04
N VAL A 42 1.57 13.63 -9.33
CA VAL A 42 0.81 13.10 -8.20
C VAL A 42 -0.31 12.17 -8.72
N THR A 43 -1.08 12.61 -9.73
CA THR A 43 -2.17 11.82 -10.32
C THR A 43 -1.67 10.51 -10.94
N THR A 44 -0.57 10.56 -11.70
CA THR A 44 0.01 9.37 -12.32
C THR A 44 0.47 8.35 -11.27
N ARG A 45 1.10 8.81 -10.18
CA ARG A 45 1.53 7.92 -9.08
C ARG A 45 0.34 7.36 -8.29
N LEU A 46 -0.75 8.12 -8.15
CA LEU A 46 -1.99 7.63 -7.54
C LEU A 46 -2.56 6.48 -8.38
N PHE A 47 -2.62 6.66 -9.71
CA PHE A 47 -3.10 5.64 -10.64
C PHE A 47 -2.23 4.37 -10.58
N ILE A 48 -0.91 4.52 -10.54
CA ILE A 48 0.03 3.40 -10.35
C ILE A 48 -0.21 2.71 -8.99
N SER A 49 -0.47 3.46 -7.93
CA SER A 49 -0.76 2.88 -6.61
C SER A 49 -2.00 1.97 -6.64
N TYR A 50 -3.09 2.45 -7.24
CA TYR A 50 -4.30 1.65 -7.45
C TYR A 50 -4.07 0.45 -8.37
N PHE A 51 -3.32 0.63 -9.45
CA PHE A 51 -2.97 -0.46 -10.36
C PHE A 51 -2.19 -1.56 -9.66
N VAL A 52 -1.19 -1.20 -8.86
CA VAL A 52 -0.44 -2.20 -8.10
C VAL A 52 -1.32 -2.80 -6.98
N ASN A 53 -2.34 -2.11 -6.45
CA ASN A 53 -3.26 -2.71 -5.46
C ASN A 53 -4.06 -3.84 -6.13
N ALA A 54 -4.58 -3.56 -7.33
CA ALA A 54 -5.25 -4.55 -8.15
C ALA A 54 -4.33 -5.72 -8.51
N LEU A 55 -3.07 -5.46 -8.89
CA LEU A 55 -2.08 -6.52 -9.16
C LEU A 55 -1.81 -7.40 -7.93
N VAL A 56 -1.64 -6.81 -6.75
CA VAL A 56 -1.40 -7.57 -5.51
C VAL A 56 -2.58 -8.49 -5.20
N LEU A 57 -3.81 -7.99 -5.33
CA LEU A 57 -5.02 -8.81 -5.17
C LEU A 57 -5.14 -9.89 -6.26
N LEU A 58 -4.73 -9.59 -7.49
CA LEU A 58 -4.71 -10.55 -8.59
C LEU A 58 -3.67 -11.66 -8.36
N ILE A 59 -2.49 -11.32 -7.82
CA ILE A 59 -1.49 -12.33 -7.44
C ILE A 59 -2.04 -13.23 -6.34
N VAL A 60 -2.68 -12.65 -5.31
CA VAL A 60 -3.37 -13.42 -4.24
C VAL A 60 -4.44 -14.35 -4.82
N PHE A 61 -5.17 -13.91 -5.84
CA PHE A 61 -6.12 -14.75 -6.56
C PHE A 61 -5.46 -15.90 -7.33
N LEU A 62 -4.31 -15.66 -8.00
CA LEU A 62 -3.60 -16.69 -8.75
C LEU A 62 -2.96 -17.76 -7.85
N ILE A 63 -2.48 -17.38 -6.66
CA ILE A 63 -1.87 -18.31 -5.71
C ILE A 63 -2.90 -19.06 -4.86
N ARG A 64 -4.20 -18.76 -5.01
CA ARG A 64 -5.29 -19.39 -4.23
C ARG A 64 -5.26 -20.92 -4.29
N ASP A 65 -4.85 -21.48 -5.43
CA ASP A 65 -4.85 -22.92 -5.68
C ASP A 65 -3.61 -23.62 -5.09
N LYS A 66 -2.54 -22.86 -4.86
CA LYS A 66 -1.27 -23.38 -4.30
C LYS A 66 -1.19 -23.30 -2.79
N ILE A 67 -2.09 -22.54 -2.15
CA ILE A 67 -2.04 -22.24 -0.74
C ILE A 67 -3.16 -23.00 -0.03
N SER A 68 -2.80 -23.93 0.87
CA SER A 68 -3.76 -24.63 1.75
C SER A 68 -4.33 -23.74 2.86
N LEU A 69 -4.35 -22.42 2.67
CA LEU A 69 -4.91 -21.43 3.60
C LEU A 69 -6.23 -20.92 3.04
N ASP A 70 -7.12 -20.52 3.94
CA ASP A 70 -8.41 -19.97 3.53
C ASP A 70 -8.23 -18.70 2.68
N PHE A 71 -8.67 -18.79 1.43
CA PHE A 71 -8.57 -17.72 0.45
C PHE A 71 -9.28 -16.45 0.90
N THR A 72 -10.42 -16.60 1.58
CA THR A 72 -11.24 -15.48 2.06
C THR A 72 -10.49 -14.68 3.12
N ALA A 73 -9.89 -15.36 4.10
CA ALA A 73 -9.07 -14.71 5.12
C ALA A 73 -7.82 -14.04 4.51
N LEU A 74 -7.17 -14.70 3.55
CA LEU A 74 -5.99 -14.19 2.86
C LEU A 74 -6.29 -12.90 2.07
N ILE A 75 -7.36 -12.87 1.29
CA ILE A 75 -7.72 -11.71 0.46
C ILE A 75 -8.21 -10.55 1.32
N ILE A 76 -8.97 -10.81 2.38
CA ILE A 76 -9.43 -9.79 3.33
C ILE A 76 -8.23 -9.19 4.07
N GLY A 77 -7.33 -10.02 4.59
CA GLY A 77 -6.11 -9.56 5.27
C GLY A 77 -5.22 -8.70 4.37
N THR A 78 -5.05 -9.13 3.10
CA THR A 78 -4.29 -8.39 2.09
C THR A 78 -4.94 -7.04 1.77
N ALA A 79 -6.25 -7.03 1.50
CA ALA A 79 -6.98 -5.80 1.19
C ALA A 79 -6.94 -4.81 2.37
N PHE A 80 -7.12 -5.30 3.59
CA PHE A 80 -7.03 -4.49 4.80
C PHE A 80 -5.64 -3.85 4.94
N ALA A 81 -4.57 -4.62 4.81
CA ALA A 81 -3.20 -4.11 4.90
C ALA A 81 -2.88 -3.09 3.80
N LEU A 82 -3.35 -3.31 2.57
CA LEU A 82 -3.19 -2.36 1.47
C LEU A 82 -3.90 -1.02 1.74
N VAL A 83 -5.13 -1.06 2.28
CA VAL A 83 -5.88 0.14 2.65
C VAL A 83 -5.21 0.89 3.79
N VAL A 84 -4.77 0.18 4.84
CA VAL A 84 -4.06 0.77 5.97
C VAL A 84 -2.75 1.41 5.51
N SER A 85 -1.96 0.72 4.68
CA SER A 85 -0.72 1.27 4.11
C SER A 85 -0.98 2.53 3.28
N GLY A 86 -2.04 2.56 2.47
CA GLY A 86 -2.44 3.73 1.69
C GLY A 86 -2.95 4.91 2.54
N LYS A 87 -3.71 4.65 3.61
CA LYS A 87 -4.20 5.68 4.53
C LYS A 87 -3.11 6.25 5.44
N PHE A 88 -2.25 5.40 5.98
CA PHE A 88 -1.13 5.81 6.83
C PHE A 88 -0.26 6.84 6.12
N PHE A 89 -0.11 6.66 4.81
CA PHE A 89 0.60 7.58 3.93
C PHE A 89 -0.07 8.97 3.84
N SER A 90 -1.39 9.05 3.56
CA SER A 90 -2.11 10.33 3.56
C SER A 90 -2.01 11.05 4.89
N VAL A 91 -2.01 10.30 6.00
CA VAL A 91 -1.87 10.85 7.35
C VAL A 91 -0.45 11.40 7.58
N GLN A 92 0.62 10.70 7.20
CA GLN A 92 1.98 11.21 7.31
C GLN A 92 2.17 12.53 6.57
N LYS A 93 1.68 12.65 5.32
CA LYS A 93 1.82 13.87 4.53
C LYS A 93 1.05 15.05 5.14
N VAL A 94 -0.08 14.80 5.80
CA VAL A 94 -0.84 15.83 6.53
C VAL A 94 -0.14 16.21 7.84
N MET A 95 0.42 15.24 8.55
CA MET A 95 1.12 15.45 9.82
C MET A 95 2.44 16.21 9.63
N GLU A 96 3.21 15.91 8.58
CA GLU A 96 4.41 16.69 8.19
C GLU A 96 4.07 18.13 7.78
N ARG A 97 2.89 18.36 7.19
CA ARG A 97 2.45 19.69 6.79
C ARG A 97 2.03 20.55 7.99
N ASN A 98 1.43 19.92 9.01
CA ASN A 98 1.01 20.62 10.24
C ASN A 98 2.17 20.79 11.25
N GLY A 99 3.16 19.89 11.27
CA GLY A 99 4.33 20.02 12.15
C GLY A 99 5.35 21.09 11.75
N LYS A 100 5.21 21.71 10.58
CA LYS A 100 6.07 22.80 10.09
C LYS A 100 5.45 24.21 10.25
N SER A 101 4.25 24.32 10.82
CA SER A 101 3.57 25.61 11.01
C SER A 101 3.89 26.30 12.34
N ASP A 102 4.63 25.63 13.23
CA ASP A 102 4.91 26.10 14.60
C ASP A 102 6.43 26.25 14.90
N LEU A 103 7.23 26.64 13.90
CA LEU A 103 8.62 27.09 14.08
C LEU A 103 8.89 28.36 13.28
#